data_AF-A0A933R284-F1
#
_entry.id   AF-A0A933R284-F1
#
_cell.length_a   1.000
_cell.length_b   1.000
_cell.length_c   1.000
_cell.angle_alpha   90.00
_cell.angle_beta   90.00
_cell.angle_gamma   90.00
#
_symmetry.space_group_name_H-M   'P 1'
#
loop_
_entity.id
_entity.type
_entity.pdbx_description
1 polymer ?
#
loop_
_entity_poly.entity_id
_entity_poly.type
_entity_poly.pdbx_seq_one_letter_code
_entity_poly.pdbx_strand_id
1 'polypeptide(L)'
;MSAKEYCKSSAARGGLLFMRGVPDVALGDRVQVRDHKNRKRSGQVIRTSNELVLVQVFEGTDDLDLERTWVRFLGEPVELSLTPEILGRVFNGVGQPRDDRPPLVSSLKRNVNGAPVNPAARAYPREFIQTGISTIDGLDSLVRGQKLPIFSGSGLPHNRLAAQIVRQAKLLGEDTQFAVVFAAMGVSYDDARFFQEDFESSGVLGNVVMFTNLADDPPIERLILPRTALTAAEYLAYDLDMHVLVVMTDMTHYAEALREVATAKGDVPSRKGYPGYLYSDLAELYERAGRIKERRGSITMVPVLSMPSDDITHPIPDLTGYITE
;
A
#
# COMPACT_ATOMS: atom_id res chain seq x y z
N MET A 1 13.76 -26.24 6.99
CA MET A 1 13.24 -26.66 8.31
C MET A 1 11.82 -27.19 8.12
N SER A 2 11.46 -28.30 8.78
CA SER A 2 10.10 -28.84 8.76
C SER A 2 9.13 -27.75 9.24
N ALA A 3 8.15 -27.41 8.40
CA ALA A 3 7.17 -26.40 8.75
C ALA A 3 6.19 -26.96 9.78
N LYS A 4 6.22 -26.39 10.99
CA LYS A 4 5.32 -26.76 12.08
C LYS A 4 3.95 -26.13 11.84
N GLU A 5 2.91 -26.95 11.83
CA GLU A 5 1.51 -26.49 11.86
C GLU A 5 0.99 -26.53 13.30
N TYR A 6 0.29 -25.48 13.71
CA TYR A 6 -0.27 -25.34 15.06
C TYR A 6 -1.79 -25.28 14.98
N CYS A 7 -2.47 -26.03 15.85
CA CYS A 7 -3.93 -26.03 15.99
C CYS A 7 -4.29 -25.58 17.41
N LYS A 8 -3.96 -24.32 17.74
CA LYS A 8 -4.08 -23.74 19.09
C LYS A 8 -4.78 -22.37 19.08
N SER A 9 -5.79 -22.23 18.23
CA SER A 9 -6.57 -21.00 18.13
C SER A 9 -7.54 -20.89 19.31
N SER A 10 -7.47 -19.80 20.06
CA SER A 10 -8.31 -19.54 21.23
C SER A 10 -9.51 -18.65 20.97
N ALA A 11 -9.43 -17.75 19.98
CA ALA A 11 -10.51 -16.84 19.61
C ALA A 11 -10.28 -16.26 18.21
N ALA A 12 -11.34 -15.78 17.56
CA ALA A 12 -11.27 -15.02 16.32
C ALA A 12 -12.22 -13.82 16.38
N ARG A 13 -11.75 -12.61 16.06
CA ARG A 13 -12.54 -11.36 16.08
C ARG A 13 -12.00 -10.35 15.05
N GLY A 14 -12.84 -9.81 14.18
CA GLY A 14 -12.48 -8.69 13.30
C GLY A 14 -11.23 -8.92 12.46
N GLY A 15 -11.07 -10.11 11.87
CA GLY A 15 -9.87 -10.46 11.09
C GLY A 15 -8.66 -10.87 11.94
N LEU A 16 -8.77 -10.88 13.28
CA LEU A 16 -7.72 -11.29 14.20
C LEU A 16 -7.96 -12.69 14.73
N LEU A 17 -6.93 -13.53 14.66
CA LEU A 17 -6.87 -14.88 15.20
C LEU A 17 -5.92 -14.91 16.41
N PHE A 18 -6.44 -15.30 17.56
CA PHE A 18 -5.71 -15.38 18.82
C PHE A 18 -5.19 -16.81 19.00
N MET A 19 -3.89 -16.97 19.19
CA MET A 19 -3.25 -18.27 19.39
C MET A 19 -2.51 -18.32 20.73
N ARG A 20 -2.54 -19.47 21.40
CA ARG A 20 -1.83 -19.68 22.68
C ARG A 20 -0.81 -20.81 22.58
N GLY A 21 0.27 -20.68 23.35
CA GLY A 21 1.29 -21.74 23.47
C GLY A 21 1.98 -22.09 22.16
N VAL A 22 2.25 -21.06 21.34
CA VAL A 22 3.08 -21.13 20.13
C VAL A 22 4.40 -20.43 20.45
N PRO A 23 5.51 -21.17 20.62
CA PRO A 23 6.82 -20.58 20.93
C PRO A 23 7.52 -20.05 19.66
N ASP A 24 8.45 -19.13 19.84
CA ASP A 24 9.45 -18.69 18.85
C ASP A 24 8.86 -18.10 17.55
N VAL A 25 7.89 -17.20 17.68
CA VAL A 25 7.28 -16.47 16.55
C VAL A 25 7.68 -15.00 16.59
N ALA A 26 8.19 -14.48 15.48
CA ALA A 26 8.61 -13.09 15.38
C ALA A 26 7.44 -12.17 14.97
N LEU A 27 7.53 -10.90 15.39
CA LEU A 27 6.63 -9.86 14.93
C LEU A 27 6.84 -9.64 13.44
N GLY A 28 5.76 -9.62 12.67
CA GLY A 28 5.81 -9.46 11.22
C GLY A 28 5.92 -10.76 10.42
N ASP A 29 6.06 -11.91 11.09
CA ASP A 29 6.10 -13.20 10.41
C ASP A 29 4.81 -13.47 9.65
N ARG A 30 4.96 -13.87 8.40
CA ARG A 30 3.89 -14.33 7.53
C ARG A 30 3.37 -15.68 8.03
N VAL A 31 2.06 -15.80 8.00
CA VAL A 31 1.36 -17.04 8.34
C VAL A 31 0.51 -17.53 7.18
N GLN A 32 0.28 -18.84 7.17
CA GLN A 32 -0.74 -19.48 6.35
C GLN A 32 -1.74 -20.16 7.28
N VAL A 33 -3.00 -19.76 7.15
CA VAL A 33 -4.13 -20.31 7.90
C VAL A 33 -4.89 -21.26 6.98
N ARG A 34 -5.10 -22.50 7.40
CA ARG A 34 -5.91 -23.49 6.69
C ARG A 34 -7.13 -23.81 7.54
N ASP A 35 -8.32 -23.65 6.96
CA ASP A 35 -9.57 -23.96 7.63
C ASP A 35 -9.98 -25.44 7.46
N HIS A 36 -11.10 -25.81 8.08
CA HIS A 36 -11.67 -27.16 8.02
C HIS A 36 -12.12 -27.60 6.61
N LYS A 37 -12.26 -26.66 5.66
CA LYS A 37 -12.60 -26.91 4.25
C LYS A 37 -11.35 -26.91 3.36
N ASN A 38 -10.14 -26.91 3.94
CA ASN A 38 -8.86 -26.77 3.24
C ASN A 38 -8.69 -25.45 2.48
N ARG A 39 -9.52 -24.43 2.74
CA ARG A 39 -9.30 -23.08 2.20
C ARG A 39 -8.07 -22.50 2.88
N LYS A 40 -7.19 -21.91 2.09
CA LYS A 40 -5.96 -21.26 2.56
C LYS A 40 -6.19 -19.77 2.62
N ARG A 41 -5.80 -19.17 3.75
CA ARG A 41 -5.78 -17.74 4.00
C ARG A 41 -4.37 -17.33 4.40
N SER A 42 -3.98 -16.12 4.02
CA SER A 42 -2.71 -15.52 4.37
C SER A 42 -2.87 -14.63 5.60
N GLY A 43 -1.78 -14.36 6.29
CA GLY A 43 -1.81 -13.42 7.40
C GLY A 43 -0.43 -13.04 7.87
N GLN A 44 -0.37 -12.27 8.94
CA GLN A 44 0.85 -11.78 9.56
C GLN A 44 0.71 -11.76 11.09
N VAL A 45 1.82 -11.97 11.78
CA VAL A 45 1.90 -11.81 13.23
C VAL A 45 1.99 -10.33 13.58
N ILE A 46 1.02 -9.82 14.34
CA ILE A 46 0.96 -8.41 14.76
C ILE A 46 1.26 -8.20 16.24
N ARG A 47 1.24 -9.28 17.03
CA ARG A 47 1.68 -9.29 18.42
C ARG A 47 2.20 -10.66 18.78
N THR A 48 3.31 -10.70 19.48
CA THR A 48 3.87 -11.92 20.03
C THR A 48 4.19 -11.71 21.51
N SER A 49 3.88 -12.70 22.33
CA SER A 49 4.24 -12.79 23.74
C SER A 49 4.38 -14.27 24.12
N ASN A 50 4.91 -14.56 25.30
CA ASN A 50 5.09 -15.94 25.76
C ASN A 50 3.77 -16.73 25.88
N GLU A 51 2.65 -16.02 26.06
CA GLU A 51 1.34 -16.65 26.30
C GLU A 51 0.41 -16.55 25.08
N LEU A 52 0.52 -15.45 24.32
CA LEU A 52 -0.43 -15.07 23.29
C LEU A 52 0.28 -14.56 22.04
N VAL A 53 -0.03 -15.19 20.91
CA VAL A 53 0.32 -14.70 19.57
C VAL A 53 -0.96 -14.21 18.91
N LEU A 54 -0.93 -12.98 18.42
CA LEU A 54 -2.01 -12.39 17.66
C LEU A 54 -1.64 -12.41 16.19
N VAL A 55 -2.39 -13.19 15.44
CA VAL A 55 -2.28 -13.33 13.99
C VAL A 55 -3.36 -12.50 13.35
N GLN A 56 -3.00 -11.68 12.38
CA GLN A 56 -3.93 -10.94 11.56
C GLN A 56 -4.13 -11.68 10.24
N VAL A 57 -5.35 -12.11 9.95
CA VAL A 57 -5.71 -12.87 8.75
C VAL A 57 -6.19 -11.89 7.68
N PHE A 58 -5.57 -11.95 6.50
CA PHE A 58 -5.80 -10.97 5.44
C PHE A 58 -7.18 -11.10 4.84
N GLU A 59 -7.61 -12.31 4.51
CA GLU A 59 -8.92 -12.62 3.96
C GLU A 59 -10.04 -12.68 5.02
N GLY A 60 -9.76 -12.18 6.24
CA GLY A 60 -10.70 -12.20 7.35
C GLY A 60 -10.80 -13.54 8.09
N THR A 61 -11.56 -13.53 9.19
CA THR A 61 -11.72 -14.68 10.08
C THR A 61 -13.10 -15.35 10.00
N ASP A 62 -13.91 -14.97 9.02
CA ASP A 62 -15.26 -15.50 8.86
C ASP A 62 -15.24 -17.00 8.57
N ASP A 63 -16.18 -17.77 9.11
CA ASP A 63 -16.27 -19.23 8.99
C ASP A 63 -15.03 -20.02 9.47
N LEU A 64 -14.17 -19.44 10.31
CA LEU A 64 -13.07 -20.20 10.92
C LEU A 64 -13.55 -21.02 12.11
N ASP A 65 -13.39 -22.34 12.02
CA ASP A 65 -13.54 -23.26 13.15
C ASP A 65 -12.25 -23.27 13.98
N LEU A 66 -12.31 -22.76 15.21
CA LEU A 66 -11.13 -22.60 16.09
C LEU A 66 -10.43 -23.94 16.40
N GLU A 67 -11.18 -25.05 16.46
CA GLU A 67 -10.63 -26.38 16.74
C GLU A 67 -10.09 -27.07 15.49
N ARG A 68 -10.51 -26.62 14.31
CA ARG A 68 -10.13 -27.18 13.01
C ARG A 68 -9.52 -26.14 12.10
N THR A 69 -8.67 -25.30 12.68
CA THR A 69 -7.86 -24.31 11.97
C THR A 69 -6.38 -24.56 12.25
N TRP A 70 -5.62 -24.82 11.19
CA TRP A 70 -4.18 -25.01 11.25
C TRP A 70 -3.48 -23.73 10.83
N VAL A 71 -2.58 -23.25 11.67
CA VAL A 71 -1.75 -22.08 11.38
C VAL A 71 -0.31 -22.51 11.23
N ARG A 72 0.27 -22.15 10.10
CA ARG A 72 1.67 -22.37 9.77
C ARG A 72 2.39 -21.03 9.77
N PHE A 73 3.43 -20.92 10.60
CA PHE A 73 4.32 -19.76 10.61
C PHE A 73 5.44 -20.00 9.61
N LEU A 74 5.65 -19.06 8.70
CA LEU A 74 6.62 -19.20 7.62
C LEU A 74 8.01 -18.66 8.01
N GLY A 75 8.11 -17.84 9.06
CA GLY A 75 9.38 -17.26 9.54
C GLY A 75 9.99 -16.25 8.57
N GLU A 76 9.18 -15.72 7.66
CA GLU A 76 9.53 -14.71 6.66
C GLU A 76 8.48 -13.60 6.72
N PRO A 77 8.84 -12.32 6.50
CA PRO A 77 7.88 -11.22 6.46
C PRO A 77 6.98 -11.32 5.21
N VAL A 78 6.02 -10.40 5.08
CA VAL A 78 5.28 -10.24 3.82
C VAL A 78 6.24 -9.70 2.76
N GLU A 79 6.38 -10.44 1.66
CA GLU A 79 7.27 -10.11 0.56
C GLU A 79 6.54 -9.98 -0.77
N LEU A 80 7.00 -9.04 -1.59
CA LEU A 80 6.58 -8.89 -2.98
C LEU A 80 7.63 -9.50 -3.91
N SER A 81 7.18 -10.28 -4.90
CA SER A 81 8.04 -10.77 -5.98
C SER A 81 8.20 -9.70 -7.05
N LEU A 82 9.45 -9.37 -7.40
CA LEU A 82 9.78 -8.21 -8.22
C LEU A 82 10.42 -8.63 -9.53
N THR A 83 9.92 -8.11 -10.64
CA THR A 83 10.43 -8.32 -12.00
C THR A 83 10.02 -7.12 -12.85
N PRO A 84 10.76 -6.74 -13.90
CA PRO A 84 10.33 -5.66 -14.79
C PRO A 84 8.96 -5.92 -15.44
N GLU A 85 8.55 -7.20 -15.54
CA GLU A 85 7.24 -7.64 -16.05
C GLU A 85 6.05 -7.26 -15.15
N ILE A 86 6.28 -6.58 -14.02
CA ILE A 86 5.20 -5.99 -13.21
C ILE A 86 4.51 -4.84 -13.94
N LEU A 87 5.19 -4.19 -14.89
CA LEU A 87 4.63 -3.12 -15.72
C LEU A 87 3.50 -3.67 -16.60
N GLY A 88 2.36 -2.97 -16.62
CA GLY A 88 1.16 -3.40 -17.35
C GLY A 88 0.38 -4.53 -16.69
N ARG A 89 0.63 -4.79 -15.41
CA ARG A 89 -0.09 -5.78 -14.60
C ARG A 89 -0.97 -5.12 -13.53
N VAL A 90 -2.01 -5.85 -13.13
CA VAL A 90 -2.87 -5.47 -12.01
C VAL A 90 -2.73 -6.49 -10.88
N PHE A 91 -2.55 -6.00 -9.66
CA PHE A 91 -2.40 -6.80 -8.45
C PHE A 91 -3.43 -6.38 -7.39
N ASN A 92 -3.67 -7.27 -6.43
CA ASN A 92 -4.37 -6.95 -5.20
C ASN A 92 -3.43 -6.36 -4.14
N GLY A 93 -3.93 -6.05 -2.94
CA GLY A 93 -3.14 -5.41 -1.89
C GLY A 93 -1.99 -6.26 -1.34
N VAL A 94 -2.10 -7.58 -1.43
CA VAL A 94 -1.03 -8.53 -1.04
C VAL A 94 -0.10 -8.93 -2.19
N GLY A 95 -0.23 -8.31 -3.37
CA GLY A 95 0.67 -8.52 -4.52
C GLY A 95 0.35 -9.75 -5.38
N GLN A 96 -0.85 -10.33 -5.27
CA GLN A 96 -1.34 -11.38 -6.15
C GLN A 96 -1.99 -10.77 -7.40
N PRO A 97 -1.79 -11.35 -8.60
CA PRO A 97 -2.42 -10.82 -9.81
C PRO A 97 -3.96 -10.79 -9.75
N ARG A 98 -4.54 -9.74 -10.33
CA ARG A 98 -5.99 -9.51 -10.50
C ARG A 98 -6.40 -9.31 -11.96
N ASP A 99 -5.52 -9.60 -12.90
CA ASP A 99 -5.70 -9.40 -14.34
C ASP A 99 -5.89 -10.70 -15.13
N ASP A 100 -6.26 -11.80 -14.46
CA ASP A 100 -6.41 -13.14 -15.03
C ASP A 100 -5.17 -13.69 -15.77
N ARG A 101 -4.01 -13.03 -15.60
CA ARG A 101 -2.73 -13.47 -16.15
C ARG A 101 -1.98 -14.34 -15.13
N PRO A 102 -1.01 -15.16 -15.59
CA PRO A 102 -0.24 -16.02 -14.69
C PRO A 102 0.46 -15.26 -13.56
N PRO A 103 0.69 -15.93 -12.41
CA PRO A 103 1.55 -15.41 -11.35
C PRO A 103 2.93 -15.00 -11.87
N LEU A 104 3.46 -13.92 -11.31
CA LEU A 104 4.84 -13.53 -11.59
C LEU A 104 5.81 -14.57 -11.03
N VAL A 105 6.76 -14.98 -11.86
CA VAL A 105 7.86 -15.85 -11.44
C VAL A 105 9.10 -14.99 -11.33
N SER A 106 9.57 -14.76 -10.11
CA SER A 106 10.82 -14.04 -9.85
C SER A 106 11.58 -14.67 -8.69
N SER A 107 12.91 -14.67 -8.81
CA SER A 107 13.82 -15.01 -7.72
C SER A 107 14.03 -13.83 -6.75
N LEU A 108 13.74 -12.60 -7.19
CA LEU A 108 13.87 -11.41 -6.36
C LEU A 108 12.59 -11.18 -5.56
N LYS A 109 12.74 -11.20 -4.24
CA LYS A 109 11.68 -10.86 -3.29
C LYS A 109 12.16 -9.77 -2.34
N ARG A 110 11.26 -8.88 -1.95
CA ARG A 110 11.54 -7.83 -0.96
C ARG A 110 10.42 -7.70 0.05
N ASN A 111 10.80 -7.46 1.29
CA ASN A 111 9.88 -7.12 2.36
C ASN A 111 9.12 -5.83 2.01
N VAL A 112 7.79 -5.87 2.10
CA VAL A 112 6.93 -4.74 1.72
C VAL A 112 7.08 -3.52 2.64
N ASN A 113 7.56 -3.71 3.86
CA ASN A 113 7.79 -2.63 4.82
C ASN A 113 8.92 -1.68 4.37
N GLY A 114 9.79 -2.13 3.46
CA GLY A 114 10.93 -1.34 2.99
C GLY A 114 11.92 -1.01 4.10
N ALA A 115 12.76 0.00 3.84
CA ALA A 115 13.70 0.55 4.80
C ALA A 115 13.75 2.08 4.67
N PRO A 116 13.88 2.83 5.77
CA PRO A 116 13.99 4.28 5.70
C PRO A 116 15.26 4.69 4.95
N VAL A 117 15.13 5.66 4.05
CA VAL A 117 16.28 6.21 3.31
C VAL A 117 17.14 7.02 4.26
N ASN A 118 18.45 6.71 4.31
CA ASN A 118 19.42 7.47 5.09
C ASN A 118 19.39 8.97 4.67
N PRO A 119 19.13 9.91 5.61
CA PRO A 119 19.09 11.34 5.29
C PRO A 119 20.35 11.86 4.58
N ALA A 120 21.53 11.35 4.94
CA ALA A 120 22.80 11.76 4.31
C ALA A 120 22.92 11.30 2.85
N ALA A 121 22.19 10.24 2.48
CA ALA A 121 22.14 9.70 1.13
C ALA A 121 21.06 10.36 0.26
N ARG A 122 20.16 11.19 0.83
CA ARG A 122 19.12 11.87 0.06
C ARG A 122 19.70 12.95 -0.85
N ALA A 123 19.15 13.07 -2.05
CA ALA A 123 19.38 14.17 -2.97
C ALA A 123 18.16 15.08 -2.99
N TYR A 124 18.38 16.40 -3.12
CA TYR A 124 17.28 17.37 -3.18
C TYR A 124 16.49 17.22 -4.50
N PRO A 125 15.14 17.21 -4.44
CA PRO A 125 14.28 17.36 -5.61
C PRO A 125 14.58 18.66 -6.35
N ARG A 126 14.74 18.62 -7.69
CA ARG A 126 15.00 19.83 -8.49
C ARG A 126 14.32 19.83 -9.86
N GLU A 127 14.11 18.66 -10.45
CA GLU A 127 13.60 18.55 -11.81
C GLU A 127 12.07 18.55 -11.83
N PHE A 128 11.50 19.26 -12.80
CA PHE A 128 10.05 19.36 -12.99
C PHE A 128 9.44 18.08 -13.58
N ILE A 129 8.23 17.73 -13.14
CA ILE A 129 7.35 16.75 -13.78
C ILE A 129 6.18 17.51 -14.38
N GLN A 130 5.99 17.39 -15.70
CA GLN A 130 4.84 18.00 -16.34
C GLN A 130 3.62 17.11 -16.11
N THR A 131 2.63 17.63 -15.38
CA THR A 131 1.36 16.92 -15.11
C THR A 131 0.33 17.12 -16.21
N GLY A 132 0.47 18.17 -17.03
CA GLY A 132 -0.48 18.53 -18.08
C GLY A 132 -1.65 19.38 -17.57
N ILE A 133 -1.64 19.77 -16.29
CA ILE A 133 -2.67 20.54 -15.63
C ILE A 133 -2.11 21.91 -15.29
N SER A 134 -2.59 22.96 -15.96
CA SER A 134 -2.00 24.31 -15.87
C SER A 134 -1.89 24.87 -14.46
N THR A 135 -2.84 24.56 -13.58
CA THR A 135 -2.81 25.02 -12.18
C THR A 135 -1.70 24.33 -11.39
N ILE A 136 -1.51 23.02 -11.58
CA ILE A 136 -0.41 22.28 -10.95
C ILE A 136 0.91 22.73 -11.58
N ASP A 137 1.03 22.66 -12.91
CA ASP A 137 2.28 22.96 -13.60
C ASP A 137 2.72 24.43 -13.41
N GLY A 138 1.78 25.38 -13.32
CA GLY A 138 2.06 26.80 -13.28
C GLY A 138 2.06 27.47 -11.89
N LEU A 139 1.33 26.92 -10.90
CA LEU A 139 1.25 27.50 -9.55
C LEU A 139 1.95 26.61 -8.51
N ASP A 140 1.70 25.30 -8.55
CA ASP A 140 2.14 24.34 -7.54
C ASP A 140 2.93 23.18 -8.21
N SER A 141 4.03 23.54 -8.88
CA SER A 141 4.75 22.63 -9.77
C SER A 141 5.27 21.38 -9.05
N LEU A 142 4.94 20.19 -9.59
CA LEU A 142 5.42 18.91 -9.07
C LEU A 142 6.89 18.68 -9.41
N VAL A 143 7.70 18.34 -8.40
CA VAL A 143 9.14 18.09 -8.54
C VAL A 143 9.48 16.60 -8.36
N ARG A 144 10.49 16.10 -9.09
CA ARG A 144 10.98 14.71 -8.98
C ARG A 144 11.48 14.40 -7.57
N GLY A 145 10.83 13.46 -6.89
CA GLY A 145 11.13 13.09 -5.52
C GLY A 145 10.26 13.76 -4.46
N GLN A 146 9.33 14.65 -4.86
CA GLN A 146 8.41 15.34 -3.95
C GLN A 146 7.21 14.43 -3.59
N LYS A 147 6.57 14.71 -2.45
CA LYS A 147 5.28 14.15 -2.03
C LYS A 147 4.26 15.30 -1.98
N LEU A 148 3.49 15.48 -3.05
CA LEU A 148 2.51 16.56 -3.20
C LEU A 148 1.07 15.98 -3.16
N PRO A 149 0.33 16.15 -2.06
CA PRO A 149 -0.99 15.54 -1.91
C PRO A 149 -2.07 16.30 -2.68
N ILE A 150 -3.16 15.59 -3.00
CA ILE A 150 -4.40 16.20 -3.50
C ILE A 150 -5.46 16.05 -2.42
N PHE A 151 -5.88 17.18 -1.85
CA PHE A 151 -6.99 17.22 -0.90
C PHE A 151 -8.29 17.45 -1.67
N SER A 152 -9.20 16.50 -1.57
CA SER A 152 -10.51 16.50 -2.20
C SER A 152 -11.62 16.37 -1.16
N GLY A 153 -12.87 16.37 -1.60
CA GLY A 153 -14.06 16.08 -0.81
C GLY A 153 -14.84 14.91 -1.42
N SER A 154 -15.80 14.39 -0.65
CA SER A 154 -16.71 13.35 -1.15
C SER A 154 -17.58 13.88 -2.30
N GLY A 155 -17.68 13.13 -3.40
CA GLY A 155 -18.40 13.54 -4.60
C GLY A 155 -17.65 14.48 -5.56
N LEU A 156 -16.47 14.99 -5.17
CA LEU A 156 -15.61 15.75 -6.10
C LEU A 156 -14.86 14.81 -7.06
N PRO A 157 -14.48 15.28 -8.28
CA PRO A 157 -13.93 14.45 -9.34
C PRO A 157 -12.43 14.09 -9.18
N HIS A 158 -11.98 13.78 -7.96
CA HIS A 158 -10.58 13.46 -7.69
C HIS A 158 -10.07 12.21 -8.42
N ASN A 159 -10.93 11.21 -8.64
CA ASN A 159 -10.58 10.03 -9.44
C ASN A 159 -10.24 10.42 -10.89
N ARG A 160 -11.01 11.35 -11.49
CA ARG A 160 -10.71 11.85 -12.85
C ARG A 160 -9.42 12.65 -12.89
N LEU A 161 -9.16 13.44 -11.86
CA LEU A 161 -7.92 14.21 -11.73
C LEU A 161 -6.71 13.27 -11.61
N ALA A 162 -6.79 12.25 -10.76
CA ALA A 162 -5.75 11.24 -10.60
C ALA A 162 -5.47 10.49 -11.91
N ALA A 163 -6.52 10.03 -12.60
CA ALA A 163 -6.38 9.36 -13.89
C ALA A 163 -5.76 10.29 -14.96
N GLN A 164 -6.16 11.56 -14.98
CA GLN A 164 -5.59 12.55 -15.89
C GLN A 164 -4.10 12.78 -15.64
N ILE A 165 -3.69 12.89 -14.38
CA ILE A 165 -2.27 13.03 -14.02
C ILE A 165 -1.50 11.80 -14.51
N VAL A 166 -1.98 10.58 -14.27
CA VAL A 166 -1.32 9.34 -14.74
C VAL A 166 -1.16 9.33 -16.26
N ARG A 167 -2.18 9.77 -17.00
CA ARG A 167 -2.15 9.79 -18.46
C ARG A 167 -1.22 10.85 -19.05
N GLN A 168 -1.10 11.99 -18.40
CA GLN A 168 -0.41 13.17 -18.94
C GLN A 168 0.99 13.39 -18.35
N ALA A 169 1.28 12.78 -17.19
CA ALA A 169 2.55 12.91 -16.49
C ALA A 169 3.71 12.46 -17.39
N LYS A 170 4.65 13.36 -17.61
CA LYS A 170 5.86 13.09 -18.40
C LYS A 170 7.04 13.95 -17.97
N LEU A 171 8.21 13.50 -18.37
CA LEU A 171 9.46 14.25 -18.22
C LEU A 171 9.76 15.03 -19.49
N LEU A 172 10.20 16.28 -19.34
CA LEU A 172 10.61 17.12 -20.45
C LEU A 172 12.09 16.90 -20.76
N GLY A 173 12.41 16.62 -22.03
CA GLY A 173 13.78 16.71 -22.55
C GLY A 173 14.71 15.53 -22.23
N GLU A 174 14.19 14.40 -21.74
CA GLU A 174 15.00 13.22 -21.42
C GLU A 174 14.36 11.93 -21.97
N ASP A 175 15.13 11.12 -22.70
CA ASP A 175 14.78 9.73 -23.07
C ASP A 175 14.97 8.79 -21.85
N THR A 176 14.37 9.16 -20.72
CA THR A 176 14.41 8.35 -19.49
C THR A 176 13.11 7.59 -19.31
N GLN A 177 13.22 6.36 -18.82
CA GLN A 177 12.05 5.52 -18.55
C GLN A 177 11.23 6.10 -17.40
N PHE A 178 9.96 6.39 -17.69
CA PHE A 178 8.98 6.88 -16.74
C PHE A 178 7.94 5.80 -16.50
N ALA A 179 7.71 5.47 -15.24
CA ALA A 179 6.73 4.47 -14.82
C ALA A 179 5.76 5.07 -13.81
N VAL A 180 4.56 4.52 -13.76
CA VAL A 180 3.55 4.92 -12.78
C VAL A 180 3.19 3.73 -11.93
N VAL A 181 3.16 3.92 -10.61
CA VAL A 181 2.59 2.94 -9.68
C VAL A 181 1.29 3.53 -9.15
N PHE A 182 0.18 2.90 -9.51
CA PHE A 182 -1.15 3.33 -9.10
C PHE A 182 -1.68 2.41 -8.01
N ALA A 183 -2.06 2.98 -6.87
CA ALA A 183 -2.57 2.25 -5.71
C ALA A 183 -3.97 2.74 -5.35
N ALA A 184 -4.97 1.89 -5.59
CA ALA A 184 -6.37 2.13 -5.30
C ALA A 184 -6.79 1.39 -4.02
N MET A 185 -7.28 2.10 -3.01
CA MET A 185 -7.58 1.61 -1.66
C MET A 185 -9.04 1.86 -1.30
N GLY A 186 -9.79 0.78 -1.05
CA GLY A 186 -11.21 0.85 -0.69
C GLY A 186 -12.07 1.48 -1.78
N VAL A 187 -11.67 1.41 -3.05
CA VAL A 187 -12.42 2.03 -4.14
C VAL A 187 -13.65 1.19 -4.51
N SER A 188 -14.68 1.83 -5.05
CA SER A 188 -15.84 1.09 -5.58
C SER A 188 -15.43 0.26 -6.80
N TYR A 189 -16.22 -0.78 -7.13
CA TYR A 189 -16.00 -1.55 -8.35
C TYR A 189 -16.03 -0.68 -9.61
N ASP A 190 -16.95 0.31 -9.65
CA ASP A 190 -17.08 1.22 -10.78
C ASP A 190 -15.87 2.16 -10.92
N ASP A 191 -15.33 2.66 -9.81
CA ASP A 191 -14.11 3.48 -9.81
C ASP A 191 -12.90 2.65 -10.25
N ALA A 192 -12.76 1.42 -9.73
CA ALA A 192 -11.67 0.52 -10.10
C ALA A 192 -11.67 0.21 -11.61
N ARG A 193 -12.86 -0.09 -12.16
CA ARG A 193 -13.06 -0.30 -13.59
C ARG A 193 -12.76 0.96 -14.40
N PHE A 194 -13.21 2.13 -13.93
CA PHE A 194 -12.91 3.41 -14.57
C PHE A 194 -11.40 3.64 -14.75
N PHE A 195 -10.58 3.37 -13.72
CA PHE A 195 -9.13 3.50 -13.84
C PHE A 195 -8.53 2.52 -14.86
N GLN A 196 -8.99 1.26 -14.86
CA GLN A 196 -8.50 0.25 -15.80
C GLN A 196 -8.81 0.63 -17.26
N GLU A 197 -10.07 0.98 -17.53
CA GLU A 197 -10.52 1.37 -18.87
C GLU A 197 -9.83 2.66 -19.35
N ASP A 198 -9.65 3.65 -18.47
CA ASP A 198 -8.95 4.90 -18.82
C ASP A 198 -7.47 4.65 -19.16
N PHE A 199 -6.78 3.80 -18.39
CA PHE A 199 -5.36 3.48 -18.64
C PHE A 199 -5.16 2.59 -19.87
N GLU A 200 -6.08 1.67 -20.15
CA GLU A 200 -6.06 0.84 -21.35
C GLU A 200 -6.34 1.67 -22.60
N SER A 201 -7.42 2.48 -22.58
CA SER A 201 -7.82 3.30 -23.73
C SER A 201 -6.82 4.41 -24.08
N SER A 202 -6.08 4.93 -23.08
CA SER A 202 -5.04 5.93 -23.30
C SER A 202 -3.68 5.34 -23.71
N GLY A 203 -3.53 4.02 -23.71
CA GLY A 203 -2.30 3.34 -24.10
C GLY A 203 -1.15 3.46 -23.10
N VAL A 204 -1.39 4.04 -21.91
CA VAL A 204 -0.36 4.20 -20.87
C VAL A 204 -0.18 2.94 -20.02
N LEU A 205 -1.11 1.99 -20.10
CA LEU A 205 -1.12 0.76 -19.29
C LEU A 205 0.23 0.04 -19.28
N GLY A 206 0.95 0.00 -20.41
CA GLY A 206 2.26 -0.65 -20.51
C GLY A 206 3.34 -0.09 -19.56
N ASN A 207 3.17 1.14 -19.07
CA ASN A 207 4.08 1.79 -18.12
C ASN A 207 3.49 1.91 -16.70
N VAL A 208 2.30 1.38 -16.48
CA VAL A 208 1.57 1.47 -15.20
C VAL A 208 1.58 0.11 -14.50
N VAL A 209 1.94 0.09 -13.22
CA VAL A 209 1.65 -1.03 -12.32
C VAL A 209 0.46 -0.63 -11.46
N MET A 210 -0.59 -1.44 -11.44
CA MET A 210 -1.78 -1.13 -10.66
C MET A 210 -1.96 -2.08 -9.49
N PHE A 211 -2.19 -1.53 -8.30
CA PHE A 211 -2.58 -2.26 -7.09
C PHE A 211 -3.98 -1.83 -6.69
N THR A 212 -4.93 -2.75 -6.60
CA THR A 212 -6.33 -2.43 -6.31
C THR A 212 -6.86 -3.22 -5.12
N ASN A 213 -7.45 -2.50 -4.18
CA ASN A 213 -8.27 -3.00 -3.08
C ASN A 213 -9.64 -2.34 -3.20
N LEU A 214 -10.67 -3.17 -3.32
CA LEU A 214 -12.06 -2.76 -3.43
C LEU A 214 -12.63 -2.44 -2.03
N ALA A 215 -13.80 -1.80 -2.00
CA ALA A 215 -14.48 -1.45 -0.76
C ALA A 215 -14.91 -2.68 0.06
N ASP A 216 -15.25 -3.79 -0.61
CA ASP A 216 -15.62 -5.07 -0.03
C ASP A 216 -14.43 -5.97 0.33
N ASP A 217 -13.23 -5.62 -0.14
CA ASP A 217 -12.00 -6.31 0.26
C ASP A 217 -11.67 -6.02 1.74
N PRO A 218 -10.96 -6.95 2.42
CA PRO A 218 -10.63 -6.82 3.82
C PRO A 218 -9.85 -5.52 4.15
N PRO A 219 -10.16 -4.84 5.27
CA PRO A 219 -9.48 -3.61 5.69
C PRO A 219 -7.96 -3.78 5.86
N ILE A 220 -7.50 -4.98 6.26
CA ILE A 220 -6.07 -5.24 6.42
C ILE A 220 -5.34 -5.30 5.07
N GLU A 221 -5.95 -5.82 4.03
CA GLU A 221 -5.36 -5.80 2.70
C GLU A 221 -5.11 -4.34 2.25
N ARG A 222 -6.02 -3.43 2.63
CA ARG A 222 -5.88 -2.00 2.41
C ARG A 222 -4.66 -1.38 3.11
N LEU A 223 -4.28 -1.88 4.30
CA LEU A 223 -3.10 -1.39 5.02
C LEU A 223 -1.78 -1.86 4.41
N ILE A 224 -1.78 -3.04 3.77
CA ILE A 224 -0.61 -3.62 3.13
C ILE A 224 -0.42 -3.08 1.72
N LEU A 225 -1.50 -2.78 1.01
CA LEU A 225 -1.48 -2.30 -0.37
C LEU A 225 -0.48 -1.16 -0.64
N PRO A 226 -0.48 -0.03 0.10
CA PRO A 226 0.46 1.06 -0.19
C PRO A 226 1.91 0.63 0.07
N ARG A 227 2.16 -0.26 1.04
CA ARG A 227 3.51 -0.81 1.31
C ARG A 227 3.98 -1.69 0.15
N THR A 228 3.10 -2.52 -0.40
CA THR A 228 3.35 -3.32 -1.59
C THR A 228 3.64 -2.44 -2.82
N ALA A 229 2.82 -1.41 -3.03
CA ALA A 229 2.98 -0.47 -4.13
C ALA A 229 4.30 0.31 -4.06
N LEU A 230 4.66 0.84 -2.88
CA LEU A 230 5.91 1.55 -2.68
C LEU A 230 7.14 0.65 -2.84
N THR A 231 7.02 -0.64 -2.51
CA THR A 231 8.10 -1.61 -2.74
C THR A 231 8.33 -1.88 -4.23
N ALA A 232 7.25 -1.94 -5.02
CA ALA A 232 7.35 -1.97 -6.48
C ALA A 232 7.99 -0.67 -7.01
N ALA A 233 7.58 0.49 -6.48
CA ALA A 233 8.13 1.79 -6.87
C ALA A 233 9.63 1.90 -6.57
N GLU A 234 10.09 1.46 -5.40
CA GLU A 234 11.51 1.43 -5.04
C GLU A 234 12.33 0.51 -5.93
N TYR A 235 11.77 -0.63 -6.33
CA TYR A 235 12.44 -1.52 -7.28
C TYR A 235 12.61 -0.87 -8.65
N LEU A 236 11.51 -0.34 -9.21
CA LEU A 236 11.54 0.34 -10.50
C LEU A 236 12.46 1.57 -10.47
N ALA A 237 12.40 2.37 -9.40
CA ALA A 237 13.18 3.59 -9.30
C ALA A 237 14.65 3.33 -9.04
N TYR A 238 14.97 2.51 -8.03
CA TYR A 238 16.32 2.45 -7.52
C TYR A 238 17.14 1.30 -8.09
N ASP A 239 16.53 0.24 -8.64
CA ASP A 239 17.26 -0.85 -9.28
C ASP A 239 17.19 -0.79 -10.81
N LEU A 240 16.09 -0.28 -11.37
CA LEU A 240 15.93 -0.11 -12.82
C LEU A 240 16.14 1.34 -13.28
N ASP A 241 16.56 2.23 -12.39
CA ASP A 241 16.86 3.65 -12.68
C ASP A 241 15.69 4.42 -13.33
N MET A 242 14.44 4.00 -13.09
CA MET A 242 13.25 4.66 -13.64
C MET A 242 12.81 5.87 -12.80
N HIS A 243 12.15 6.83 -13.43
CA HIS A 243 11.42 7.85 -12.71
C HIS A 243 10.00 7.36 -12.45
N VAL A 244 9.65 7.18 -11.18
CA VAL A 244 8.38 6.59 -10.77
C VAL A 244 7.47 7.65 -10.16
N LEU A 245 6.27 7.77 -10.70
CA LEU A 245 5.17 8.52 -10.09
C LEU A 245 4.24 7.55 -9.37
N VAL A 246 4.13 7.69 -8.05
CA VAL A 246 3.23 6.89 -7.22
C VAL A 246 1.97 7.69 -6.94
N VAL A 247 0.82 7.21 -7.41
CA VAL A 247 -0.48 7.81 -7.13
C VAL A 247 -1.25 6.88 -6.20
N MET A 248 -1.67 7.37 -5.04
CA MET A 248 -2.38 6.58 -4.03
C MET A 248 -3.74 7.20 -3.77
N THR A 249 -4.83 6.47 -3.98
CA THR A 249 -6.21 6.94 -3.76
C THR A 249 -7.05 5.84 -3.14
N ASP A 250 -7.80 5.97 -2.05
CA ASP A 250 -7.96 7.16 -1.21
C ASP A 250 -7.28 6.90 0.16
N MET A 251 -6.40 7.82 0.59
CA MET A 251 -5.74 7.75 1.89
C MET A 251 -6.70 7.87 3.08
N THR A 252 -7.91 8.42 2.88
CA THR A 252 -8.97 8.40 3.88
C THR A 252 -9.46 6.99 4.14
N HIS A 253 -9.65 6.17 3.11
CA HIS A 253 -10.01 4.76 3.31
C HIS A 253 -8.90 3.96 3.99
N TYR A 254 -7.64 4.31 3.74
CA TYR A 254 -6.50 3.76 4.46
C TYR A 254 -6.57 4.12 5.96
N ALA A 255 -6.78 5.39 6.29
CA ALA A 255 -6.89 5.84 7.69
C ALA A 255 -8.10 5.24 8.42
N GLU A 256 -9.22 5.06 7.73
CA GLU A 256 -10.40 4.35 8.26
C GLU A 256 -10.10 2.88 8.57
N ALA A 257 -9.42 2.18 7.65
CA ALA A 257 -8.98 0.81 7.88
C ALA A 257 -8.00 0.72 9.07
N LEU A 258 -7.10 1.69 9.22
CA LEU A 258 -6.17 1.72 10.34
C LEU A 258 -6.91 1.91 11.67
N ARG A 259 -7.92 2.77 11.69
CA ARG A 259 -8.81 2.98 12.84
C ARG A 259 -9.57 1.71 13.21
N GLU A 260 -10.12 1.01 12.23
CA GLU A 260 -10.85 -0.25 12.45
C GLU A 260 -9.94 -1.31 13.07
N VAL A 261 -8.76 -1.52 12.50
CA VAL A 261 -7.77 -2.49 12.99
C VAL A 261 -7.29 -2.12 14.40
N ALA A 262 -7.01 -0.84 14.67
CA ALA A 262 -6.61 -0.36 15.99
C ALA A 262 -7.71 -0.63 17.04
N THR A 263 -8.97 -0.39 16.69
CA THR A 263 -10.13 -0.65 17.56
C THR A 263 -10.28 -2.15 17.84
N ALA A 264 -10.15 -3.00 16.81
CA ALA A 264 -10.22 -4.46 16.96
C ALA A 264 -9.09 -5.02 17.84
N LYS A 265 -7.90 -4.40 17.77
CA LYS A 265 -6.74 -4.71 18.63
C LYS A 265 -6.92 -4.27 20.08
N GLY A 266 -7.83 -3.32 20.34
CA GLY A 266 -8.06 -2.72 21.65
C GLY A 266 -7.09 -1.59 21.97
N ASP A 267 -6.54 -0.92 20.95
CA ASP A 267 -5.72 0.28 21.14
C ASP A 267 -6.61 1.44 21.66
N VAL A 268 -6.05 2.31 22.49
CA VAL A 268 -6.78 3.48 23.01
C VAL A 268 -6.94 4.52 21.89
N PRO A 269 -8.17 4.94 21.54
CA PRO A 269 -8.38 5.94 20.50
C PRO A 269 -7.88 7.31 20.95
N SER A 270 -7.39 8.10 20.00
CA SER A 270 -6.93 9.47 20.18
C SER A 270 -7.92 10.46 19.52
N ARG A 271 -7.41 11.52 18.89
CA ARG A 271 -8.20 12.59 18.25
C ARG A 271 -9.17 12.03 17.19
N LYS A 272 -10.44 12.41 17.30
CA LYS A 272 -11.57 11.96 16.44
C LYS A 272 -11.65 10.43 16.25
N GLY A 273 -11.14 9.64 17.22
CA GLY A 273 -11.23 8.18 17.20
C GLY A 273 -10.10 7.46 16.45
N TYR A 274 -9.15 8.17 15.83
CA TYR A 274 -8.00 7.55 15.14
C TYR A 274 -6.92 7.11 16.14
N PRO A 275 -6.06 6.13 15.77
CA PRO A 275 -4.95 5.71 16.62
C PRO A 275 -3.95 6.85 16.83
N GLY A 276 -3.32 6.89 18.01
CA GLY A 276 -2.32 7.91 18.35
C GLY A 276 -1.07 7.87 17.46
N TYR A 277 -0.81 6.76 16.77
CA TYR A 277 0.31 6.57 15.85
C TYR A 277 -0.02 6.85 14.38
N LEU A 278 -1.20 7.40 14.07
CA LEU A 278 -1.59 7.72 12.67
C LEU A 278 -0.53 8.57 11.95
N TYR A 279 0.08 9.55 12.64
CA TYR A 279 1.16 10.37 12.08
C TYR A 279 2.36 9.52 11.64
N SER A 280 2.88 8.69 12.54
CA SER A 280 4.06 7.86 12.27
C SER A 280 3.78 6.82 11.19
N ASP A 281 2.58 6.23 11.18
CA ASP A 281 2.19 5.24 10.17
C ASP A 281 2.06 5.87 8.76
N LEU A 282 1.48 7.07 8.64
CA LEU A 282 1.49 7.82 7.37
C LEU A 282 2.91 8.24 6.96
N ALA A 283 3.77 8.61 7.92
CA ALA A 283 5.15 8.98 7.65
C ALA A 283 5.96 7.81 7.09
N GLU A 284 5.74 6.58 7.57
CA GLU A 284 6.37 5.37 7.02
C GLU A 284 6.06 5.17 5.52
N LEU A 285 4.92 5.65 5.04
CA LEU A 285 4.54 5.61 3.63
C LEU A 285 5.15 6.80 2.87
N TYR A 286 4.81 8.01 3.30
CA TYR A 286 5.15 9.22 2.56
C TYR A 286 6.66 9.49 2.50
N GLU A 287 7.42 9.15 3.54
CA GLU A 287 8.88 9.33 3.55
C GLU A 287 9.63 8.38 2.63
N ARG A 288 8.98 7.39 2.01
CA ARG A 288 9.61 6.55 0.97
C ARG A 288 9.78 7.28 -0.36
N ALA A 289 9.10 8.43 -0.54
CA ALA A 289 9.36 9.32 -1.65
C ALA A 289 10.73 10.00 -1.53
N GLY A 290 11.35 10.27 -2.68
CA GLY A 290 12.61 11.00 -2.75
C GLY A 290 13.59 10.49 -3.79
N ARG A 291 14.75 11.13 -3.78
CA ARG A 291 15.92 10.81 -4.60
C ARG A 291 17.08 10.38 -3.71
N ILE A 292 17.88 9.46 -4.23
CA ILE A 292 19.10 8.98 -3.58
C ILE A 292 20.29 9.48 -4.41
N LYS A 293 21.32 9.99 -3.73
CA LYS A 293 22.59 10.36 -4.37
C LYS A 293 23.13 9.18 -5.16
N GLU A 294 23.69 9.45 -6.33
CA GLU A 294 24.30 8.45 -7.22
C GLU A 294 23.32 7.44 -7.85
N ARG A 295 22.00 7.53 -7.57
CA ARG A 295 20.96 6.81 -8.33
C ARG A 295 20.24 7.77 -9.27
N ARG A 296 19.88 7.28 -10.47
CA ARG A 296 19.22 8.13 -11.48
C ARG A 296 17.72 8.23 -11.23
N GLY A 297 17.10 7.10 -10.88
CA GLY A 297 15.67 7.05 -10.64
C GLY A 297 15.21 7.83 -9.42
N SER A 298 13.91 8.07 -9.36
CA SER A 298 13.26 8.87 -8.31
C SER A 298 11.87 8.36 -8.03
N ILE A 299 11.41 8.54 -6.79
CA ILE A 299 10.03 8.24 -6.40
C ILE A 299 9.35 9.56 -6.06
N THR A 300 8.42 9.98 -6.91
CA THR A 300 7.51 11.11 -6.65
C THR A 300 6.18 10.54 -6.21
N MET A 301 5.52 11.18 -5.25
CA MET A 301 4.26 10.70 -4.69
C MET A 301 3.16 11.74 -4.78
N VAL A 302 1.98 11.29 -5.19
CA VAL A 302 0.73 12.07 -5.20
C VAL A 302 -0.32 11.28 -4.43
N PRO A 303 -0.34 11.41 -3.09
CA PRO A 303 -1.40 10.84 -2.28
C PRO A 303 -2.67 11.68 -2.44
N VAL A 304 -3.79 11.02 -2.74
CA VAL A 304 -5.11 11.62 -2.88
C VAL A 304 -5.92 11.25 -1.65
N LEU A 305 -6.54 12.25 -1.03
CA LEU A 305 -7.41 12.05 0.12
C LEU A 305 -8.72 12.81 0.00
N SER A 306 -9.82 12.20 0.46
CA SER A 306 -11.11 12.87 0.65
C SER A 306 -11.26 13.37 2.09
N MET A 307 -11.37 14.68 2.28
CA MET A 307 -11.54 15.31 3.58
C MET A 307 -12.93 15.00 4.14
N PRO A 308 -13.04 14.35 5.31
CA PRO A 308 -14.33 14.11 5.93
C PRO A 308 -15.03 15.44 6.25
N SER A 309 -16.26 15.60 5.76
CA SER A 309 -17.06 16.83 5.92
C SER A 309 -16.37 18.10 5.38
N ASP A 310 -15.45 17.94 4.42
CA ASP A 310 -14.63 19.03 3.86
C ASP A 310 -13.84 19.82 4.94
N ASP A 311 -13.59 19.20 6.09
CA ASP A 311 -12.87 19.80 7.20
C ASP A 311 -11.36 19.61 7.05
N ILE A 312 -10.66 20.68 6.65
CA ILE A 312 -9.20 20.68 6.53
C ILE A 312 -8.48 20.47 7.87
N THR A 313 -9.15 20.71 9.00
CA THR A 313 -8.60 20.47 10.35
C THR A 313 -8.82 19.03 10.83
N HIS A 314 -9.44 18.19 10.00
CA HIS A 314 -9.57 16.77 10.27
C HIS A 314 -8.18 16.11 10.40
N PRO A 315 -7.96 15.12 11.31
CA PRO A 315 -6.65 14.48 11.50
C PRO A 315 -5.98 13.99 10.22
N ILE A 316 -6.76 13.50 9.24
CA ILE A 316 -6.23 12.96 7.99
C ILE A 316 -5.52 14.04 7.14
N PRO A 317 -6.20 15.12 6.68
CA PRO A 317 -5.54 16.20 5.94
C PRO A 317 -4.49 16.92 6.78
N ASP A 318 -4.78 17.18 8.06
CA ASP A 318 -3.87 17.86 8.99
C ASP A 318 -2.53 17.12 9.10
N LEU A 319 -2.55 15.84 9.46
CA LEU A 319 -1.32 15.04 9.59
C LEU A 319 -0.64 14.81 8.24
N THR A 320 -1.39 14.66 7.14
CA THR A 320 -0.80 14.56 5.80
C THR A 320 -0.05 15.84 5.46
N GLY A 321 -0.63 17.01 5.71
CA GLY A 321 0.02 18.31 5.49
C GLY A 321 1.27 18.55 6.34
N TYR A 322 1.36 17.94 7.54
CA TYR A 322 2.58 18.00 8.36
C TYR A 322 3.73 17.12 7.83
N ILE A 323 3.44 16.12 6.99
CA ILE A 323 4.43 15.16 6.50
C ILE A 323 4.83 15.47 5.06
N THR A 324 3.86 15.90 4.24
CA THR A 324 4.02 16.21 2.82
C THR A 324 4.50 17.65 2.58
N GLU A 325 4.93 17.95 1.35
CA GLU A 325 5.47 19.27 0.97
C GLU A 325 4.49 20.11 0.14
#